data_AF-A0A0D2NDD7-F1
#
_entry.id   AF-A0A0D2NDD7-F1
#
_cell.length_a   1.000
_cell.length_b   1.000
_cell.length_c   1.000
_cell.angle_alpha   90.00
_cell.angle_beta   90.00
_cell.angle_gamma   90.00
#
_symmetry.space_group_name_H-M   'P 1'
#
loop_
_entity.id
_entity.type
_entity.pdbx_description
1 polymer ?
#
loop_
_entity_poly.entity_id
_entity_poly.type
_entity_poly.pdbx_seq_one_letter_code
_entity_poly.pdbx_strand_id
1 'polypeptide(L)'
;MFVRNVHAAVTASSVPLHNAPTCQSGFQWAFNLLGQSPCDIAFSVEQPCPSPTTIPTLPTSSSYPGPSGNSVNPCTCSTVYYSLLSACALCQNALISSWQTYNLNCEALQISVFIPPLTADIAIPNYAFQDVTATPNGTFDEQLAMNYTGPDTTASVPITVTFTSTSFVNTNTETGTSISPAITSTRSTSQSKKTIEIAVVTSCIGVLLVLGCLCFIRTRKTRSRAHLRSQMDGGY
;
A
#
# COMPACT_ATOMS: atom_id res chain seq x y z
N MET A 1 30.09 12.15 -40.59
CA MET A 1 28.72 11.63 -40.44
C MET A 1 28.48 11.46 -38.94
N PHE A 2 27.99 12.49 -38.26
CA PHE A 2 27.67 12.46 -36.83
C PHE A 2 26.18 12.80 -36.69
N VAL A 3 25.37 11.79 -36.39
CA VAL A 3 23.94 11.98 -36.09
C VAL A 3 23.86 12.43 -34.64
N ARG A 4 23.50 13.69 -34.40
CA ARG A 4 23.18 14.17 -33.06
C ARG A 4 21.74 13.72 -32.74
N ASN A 5 21.62 12.76 -31.83
CA ASN A 5 20.36 12.45 -31.16
C ASN A 5 19.91 13.68 -30.36
N VAL A 6 18.86 14.33 -30.83
CA VAL A 6 18.11 15.31 -30.05
C VAL A 6 17.13 14.52 -29.19
N HIS A 7 17.52 14.23 -27.95
CA HIS A 7 16.54 14.02 -26.90
C HIS A 7 15.85 15.37 -26.68
N ALA A 8 14.64 15.50 -27.20
CA ALA A 8 13.77 16.60 -26.82
C ALA A 8 13.52 16.48 -25.32
N ALA A 9 14.09 17.39 -24.54
CA ALA A 9 13.69 17.58 -23.16
C ALA A 9 12.23 18.03 -23.20
N VAL A 10 11.31 17.12 -22.88
CA VAL A 10 9.93 17.49 -22.56
C VAL A 10 10.01 18.30 -21.27
N THR A 11 10.07 19.61 -21.39
CA THR A 11 9.85 20.52 -20.28
C THR A 11 8.38 20.41 -19.91
N ALA A 12 8.08 19.55 -18.94
CA ALA A 12 6.79 19.55 -18.25
C ALA A 12 6.66 20.88 -17.49
N SER A 13 6.17 21.91 -18.17
CA SER A 13 5.61 23.09 -17.50
C SER A 13 4.21 22.72 -17.03
N SER A 14 4.11 22.18 -15.82
CA SER A 14 2.85 22.14 -15.10
C SER A 14 2.49 23.55 -14.69
N VAL A 15 1.39 24.08 -15.24
CA VAL A 15 0.71 25.22 -14.60
C VAL A 15 0.15 24.66 -13.29
N PRO A 16 0.56 25.14 -12.10
CA PRO A 16 0.01 24.64 -10.85
C PRO A 16 -1.47 25.00 -10.82
N LEU A 17 -2.35 23.99 -10.93
CA LEU A 17 -3.78 24.21 -10.74
C LEU A 17 -4.08 24.45 -9.24
N HIS A 18 -3.12 24.17 -8.36
CA HIS A 18 -3.22 24.22 -6.90
C HIS A 18 -1.85 24.30 -6.21
N ASN A 19 -1.81 24.57 -4.90
CA ASN A 19 -0.60 24.52 -4.05
C ASN A 19 -0.15 23.06 -3.75
N ALA A 20 -0.18 22.17 -4.74
CA ALA A 20 0.32 20.81 -4.57
C ALA A 20 1.85 20.82 -4.40
N PRO A 21 2.41 19.88 -3.61
CA PRO A 21 3.86 19.75 -3.47
C PRO A 21 4.56 19.55 -4.81
N THR A 22 5.69 20.23 -4.99
CA THR A 22 6.53 20.09 -6.18
C THR A 22 7.36 18.81 -6.09
N CYS A 23 7.39 18.03 -7.17
CA CYS A 23 8.20 16.83 -7.26
C CYS A 23 9.66 17.14 -7.60
N GLN A 24 10.58 16.32 -7.09
CA GLN A 24 11.98 16.35 -7.43
C GLN A 24 12.24 15.97 -8.91
N SER A 25 13.41 16.37 -9.42
CA SER A 25 13.86 15.97 -10.75
C SER A 25 13.98 14.44 -10.86
N GLY A 26 13.61 13.88 -12.02
CA GLY A 26 13.64 12.43 -12.26
C GLY A 26 12.29 11.74 -12.04
N PHE A 27 11.31 12.41 -11.43
CA PHE A 27 9.97 11.85 -11.17
C PHE A 27 8.97 12.06 -12.31
N GLN A 28 9.43 12.48 -13.49
CA GLN A 28 8.58 12.76 -14.66
C GLN A 28 7.80 11.53 -15.14
N TRP A 29 8.31 10.32 -14.86
CA TRP A 29 7.65 9.07 -15.21
C TRP A 29 6.29 8.91 -14.52
N ALA A 30 6.07 9.56 -13.37
CA ALA A 30 4.84 9.47 -12.60
C ALA A 30 3.81 10.55 -12.97
N PHE A 31 4.13 11.43 -13.92
CA PHE A 31 3.17 12.41 -14.42
C PHE A 31 2.15 11.75 -15.34
N ASN A 32 0.91 12.22 -15.28
CA ASN A 32 -0.13 11.79 -16.21
C ASN A 32 0.02 12.51 -17.57
N LEU A 33 -0.80 12.11 -18.53
CA LEU A 33 -0.87 12.69 -19.88
C LEU A 33 -1.28 14.16 -19.91
N LEU A 34 -1.85 14.69 -18.81
CA LEU A 34 -2.18 16.11 -18.64
C LEU A 34 -1.01 16.91 -18.03
N GLY A 35 0.13 16.28 -17.77
CA GLY A 35 1.30 16.90 -17.16
C GLY A 35 1.14 17.22 -15.66
N GLN A 36 0.16 16.61 -14.99
CA GLN A 36 -0.08 16.77 -13.57
C GLN A 36 0.85 15.86 -12.77
N SER A 37 1.33 16.36 -11.62
CA SER A 37 2.13 15.54 -10.71
C SER A 37 1.30 14.49 -9.98
N PRO A 38 1.91 13.41 -9.45
CA PRO A 38 1.18 12.48 -8.58
C PRO A 38 0.48 13.19 -7.41
N CYS A 39 1.05 14.30 -6.92
CA CYS A 39 0.44 15.12 -5.88
C CYS A 39 -0.77 15.91 -6.37
N ASP A 40 -0.69 16.51 -7.57
CA ASP A 40 -1.83 17.19 -8.20
C ASP A 40 -2.98 16.20 -8.48
N ILE A 41 -2.65 15.00 -8.94
CA ILE A 41 -3.63 13.96 -9.27
C ILE A 41 -4.30 13.48 -7.97
N ALA A 42 -3.53 13.17 -6.93
CA ALA A 42 -4.06 12.79 -5.62
C ALA A 42 -5.04 13.85 -5.09
N PHE A 43 -4.63 15.13 -5.11
CA PHE A 43 -5.51 16.22 -4.71
C PHE A 43 -6.81 16.27 -5.52
N SER A 44 -6.69 16.14 -6.84
CA SER A 44 -7.83 16.29 -7.77
C SER A 44 -8.83 15.15 -7.66
N VAL A 45 -8.37 13.90 -7.52
CA VAL A 45 -9.25 12.74 -7.37
C VAL A 45 -9.99 12.73 -6.03
N GLU A 46 -9.48 13.41 -5.01
CA GLU A 46 -10.14 13.54 -3.71
C GLU A 46 -11.23 14.63 -3.69
N GLN A 47 -11.14 15.66 -4.53
CA GLN A 47 -12.12 16.77 -4.54
C GLN A 47 -13.60 16.38 -4.61
N PRO A 48 -14.02 15.39 -5.43
CA PRO A 48 -15.43 14.97 -5.47
C PRO A 48 -15.86 14.13 -4.25
N CYS A 49 -14.97 13.84 -3.30
CA CYS A 49 -15.21 12.94 -2.20
C CYS A 49 -15.76 13.64 -0.95
N PRO A 50 -16.40 12.91 -0.03
CA PRO A 50 -16.79 13.46 1.26
C PRO A 50 -15.56 13.92 2.06
N SER A 51 -15.60 15.16 2.55
CA SER A 51 -14.54 15.76 3.37
C SER A 51 -13.14 15.74 2.70
N PRO A 52 -12.98 16.38 1.53
CA PRO A 52 -11.69 16.41 0.84
C PRO A 52 -10.64 17.13 1.68
N THR A 53 -9.39 16.72 1.56
CA THR A 53 -8.27 17.27 2.30
C THR A 53 -7.25 17.90 1.35
N THR A 54 -6.37 18.72 1.91
CA THR A 54 -5.22 19.23 1.17
C THR A 54 -4.11 18.20 1.19
N ILE A 55 -3.27 18.18 0.15
CA ILE A 55 -2.05 17.37 0.12
C ILE A 55 -0.87 18.23 0.63
N PRO A 56 -0.44 18.11 1.90
CA PRO A 56 0.64 18.93 2.43
C PRO A 56 2.01 18.48 1.90
N THR A 57 2.99 19.38 1.94
CA THR A 57 4.40 19.02 1.77
C THR A 57 4.89 18.16 2.93
N LEU A 58 5.59 17.07 2.61
CA LEU A 58 6.14 16.15 3.61
C LEU A 58 7.64 16.39 3.85
N PRO A 59 8.09 16.36 5.13
CA PRO A 59 9.49 16.11 5.46
C PRO A 59 9.97 14.73 4.97
N THR A 60 11.28 14.60 4.72
CA THR A 60 11.88 13.36 4.17
C THR A 60 11.70 12.11 5.04
N SER A 61 11.47 12.27 6.34
CA SER A 61 11.28 11.17 7.30
C SER A 61 9.81 10.90 7.63
N SER A 62 8.87 11.42 6.83
CA SER A 62 7.43 11.32 7.09
C SER A 62 6.71 10.62 5.94
N SER A 63 5.47 10.19 6.19
CA SER A 63 4.59 9.60 5.19
C SER A 63 3.18 10.16 5.33
N TYR A 64 2.37 10.07 4.29
CA TYR A 64 0.96 10.43 4.40
C TYR A 64 0.24 9.45 5.35
N PRO A 65 -0.56 9.95 6.30
CA PRO A 65 -1.34 9.10 7.17
C PRO A 65 -2.50 8.46 6.40
N GLY A 66 -2.99 7.34 6.93
CA GLY A 66 -4.26 6.76 6.52
C GLY A 66 -5.45 7.66 6.85
N PRO A 67 -6.61 7.47 6.19
CA PRO A 67 -7.81 8.21 6.53
C PRO A 67 -8.26 7.94 7.97
N SER A 68 -8.84 8.96 8.60
CA SER A 68 -9.38 8.89 9.96
C SER A 68 -10.56 9.85 10.13
N GLY A 69 -11.47 9.54 11.07
CA GLY A 69 -12.68 10.34 11.31
C GLY A 69 -13.51 10.53 10.04
N ASN A 70 -13.86 11.79 9.73
CA ASN A 70 -14.74 12.13 8.61
C ASN A 70 -14.09 11.98 7.22
N SER A 71 -12.78 11.70 7.15
CA SER A 71 -12.07 11.42 5.90
C SER A 71 -12.11 9.94 5.50
N VAL A 72 -12.64 9.05 6.35
CA VAL A 72 -12.83 7.63 6.02
C VAL A 72 -14.02 7.47 5.08
N ASN A 73 -13.75 7.19 3.81
CA ASN A 73 -14.77 7.01 2.79
C ASN A 73 -14.22 6.14 1.63
N PRO A 74 -15.06 5.71 0.67
CA PRO A 74 -14.61 4.85 -0.43
C PRO A 74 -13.52 5.44 -1.33
N CYS A 75 -13.36 6.77 -1.39
CA CYS A 75 -12.27 7.39 -2.13
C CYS A 75 -10.93 7.20 -1.44
N THR A 76 -10.88 7.49 -0.14
CA THR A 76 -9.65 7.43 0.64
C THR A 76 -9.28 6.00 0.99
N CYS A 77 -10.27 5.12 1.13
CA CYS A 77 -10.09 3.67 1.33
C CYS A 77 -9.88 2.90 0.01
N SER A 78 -9.22 3.52 -0.98
CA SER A 78 -8.88 2.93 -2.27
C SER A 78 -7.37 2.68 -2.40
N THR A 79 -6.99 1.52 -2.93
CA THR A 79 -5.57 1.27 -3.27
C THR A 79 -5.07 2.20 -4.37
N VAL A 80 -5.96 2.72 -5.22
CA VAL A 80 -5.61 3.69 -6.26
C VAL A 80 -5.21 5.02 -5.63
N TYR A 81 -6.01 5.53 -4.70
CA TYR A 81 -5.69 6.76 -3.98
C TYR A 81 -4.42 6.61 -3.12
N TYR A 82 -4.27 5.48 -2.43
CA TYR A 82 -3.04 5.15 -1.72
C TYR A 82 -1.80 5.14 -2.63
N SER A 83 -1.91 4.58 -3.83
CA SER A 83 -0.80 4.54 -4.79
C SER A 83 -0.42 5.94 -5.28
N LEU A 84 -1.41 6.81 -5.53
CA LEU A 84 -1.18 8.23 -5.87
C LEU A 84 -0.49 8.99 -4.73
N LEU A 85 -0.94 8.82 -3.49
CA LEU A 85 -0.29 9.39 -2.31
C LEU A 85 1.13 8.86 -2.10
N SER A 86 1.34 7.57 -2.34
CA SER A 86 2.67 6.95 -2.23
C SER A 86 3.63 7.51 -3.27
N ALA A 87 3.20 7.62 -4.54
CA ALA A 87 3.98 8.26 -5.58
C ALA A 87 4.24 9.74 -5.26
N CYS A 88 3.27 10.46 -4.70
CA CYS A 88 3.44 11.85 -4.26
C CYS A 88 4.47 11.97 -3.12
N ALA A 89 4.47 11.06 -2.14
CA ALA A 89 5.46 11.05 -1.07
C ALA A 89 6.87 10.76 -1.61
N LEU A 90 7.01 9.75 -2.48
CA LEU A 90 8.29 9.45 -3.14
C LEU A 90 8.77 10.62 -4.00
N CYS A 91 7.89 11.33 -4.69
CA CYS A 91 8.27 12.49 -5.49
C CYS A 91 8.79 13.66 -4.65
N GLN A 92 8.42 13.72 -3.37
CA GLN A 92 8.94 14.69 -2.39
C GLN A 92 10.16 14.19 -1.62
N ASN A 93 10.71 13.02 -1.97
CA ASN A 93 11.77 12.34 -1.22
C ASN A 93 11.37 12.00 0.23
N ALA A 94 10.09 11.68 0.44
CA ALA A 94 9.54 11.25 1.71
C ALA A 94 9.36 9.72 1.78
N LEU A 95 8.92 9.21 2.93
CA LEU A 95 8.63 7.80 3.14
C LEU A 95 7.21 7.44 2.72
N ILE A 96 6.98 6.15 2.46
CA ILE A 96 5.64 5.59 2.25
C ILE A 96 5.25 4.70 3.43
N SER A 97 3.98 4.77 3.83
CA SER A 97 3.40 3.83 4.79
C SER A 97 3.01 2.54 4.09
N SER A 98 2.96 1.41 4.81
CA SER A 98 2.37 0.18 4.25
C SER A 98 0.87 0.35 4.07
N TRP A 99 0.30 -0.38 3.12
CA TRP A 99 -1.14 -0.46 2.89
C TRP A 99 -1.87 -0.88 4.16
N GLN A 100 -1.33 -1.84 4.92
CA GLN A 100 -1.90 -2.28 6.20
C GLN A 100 -1.94 -1.16 7.24
N THR A 101 -0.93 -0.29 7.29
CA THR A 101 -0.93 0.87 8.20
C THR A 101 -1.86 1.97 7.70
N TYR A 102 -1.90 2.19 6.38
CA TYR A 102 -2.74 3.19 5.77
C TYR A 102 -4.24 2.88 5.93
N ASN A 103 -4.65 1.63 5.75
CA ASN A 103 -6.06 1.26 5.73
C ASN A 103 -6.65 0.90 7.10
N LEU A 104 -5.96 1.16 8.21
CA LEU A 104 -6.37 0.71 9.56
C LEU A 104 -7.80 1.07 9.96
N ASN A 105 -8.32 2.21 9.49
CA ASN A 105 -9.68 2.68 9.79
C ASN A 105 -10.69 2.40 8.67
N CYS A 106 -10.28 1.70 7.61
CA CYS A 106 -11.13 1.41 6.46
C CYS A 106 -11.85 0.07 6.63
N GLU A 107 -13.17 0.11 6.76
CA GLU A 107 -13.99 -1.11 6.87
C GLU A 107 -14.30 -1.74 5.50
N ALA A 108 -14.48 -0.90 4.47
CA ALA A 108 -14.75 -1.32 3.10
C ALA A 108 -13.66 -0.78 2.16
N LEU A 109 -12.94 -1.69 1.50
CA LEU A 109 -11.80 -1.36 0.65
C LEU A 109 -12.19 -1.36 -0.84
N GLN A 110 -11.62 -0.42 -1.60
CA GLN A 110 -11.65 -0.42 -3.06
C GLN A 110 -10.29 -0.88 -3.59
N ILE A 111 -10.20 -2.14 -4.03
CA ILE A 111 -8.94 -2.74 -4.50
C ILE A 111 -8.86 -2.61 -6.01
N SER A 112 -7.81 -1.94 -6.49
CA SER A 112 -7.51 -1.70 -7.92
C SER A 112 -8.66 -1.07 -8.70
N VAL A 113 -9.56 -0.37 -8.00
CA VAL A 113 -10.69 0.34 -8.58
C VAL A 113 -10.78 1.73 -7.95
N PHE A 114 -11.10 2.71 -8.80
CA PHE A 114 -11.46 4.05 -8.38
C PHE A 114 -12.86 4.35 -8.91
N ILE A 115 -13.83 4.35 -8.00
CA ILE A 115 -15.27 4.53 -8.28
C ILE A 115 -15.71 6.00 -8.40
N PRO A 116 -15.12 6.97 -7.65
CA PRO A 116 -15.60 8.35 -7.69
C PRO A 116 -15.59 8.94 -9.11
N PRO A 117 -16.55 9.84 -9.42
CA PRO A 117 -16.66 10.41 -10.75
C PRO A 117 -15.39 11.19 -11.08
N LEU A 118 -14.73 10.79 -12.18
CA LEU A 118 -13.64 11.56 -12.75
C LEU A 118 -14.24 12.70 -13.56
N THR A 119 -13.71 13.91 -13.38
CA THR A 119 -13.98 15.05 -14.26
C THR A 119 -13.02 15.01 -15.46
N ALA A 120 -13.32 15.76 -16.52
CA ALA A 120 -12.55 15.71 -17.78
C ALA A 120 -11.08 16.18 -17.62
N ASP A 121 -10.77 16.86 -16.53
CA ASP A 121 -9.45 17.37 -16.13
C ASP A 121 -8.67 16.41 -15.21
N ILE A 122 -9.16 15.19 -15.00
CA ILE A 122 -8.49 14.16 -14.21
C ILE A 122 -8.14 12.97 -15.10
N ALA A 123 -6.85 12.64 -15.14
CA ALA A 123 -6.32 11.41 -15.72
C ALA A 123 -5.53 10.66 -14.63
N ILE A 124 -5.96 9.45 -14.28
CA ILE A 124 -5.26 8.61 -13.30
C ILE A 124 -4.24 7.75 -14.04
N PRO A 125 -2.93 7.89 -13.74
CA PRO A 125 -1.89 7.06 -14.33
C PRO A 125 -2.13 5.57 -14.12
N ASN A 126 -1.80 4.77 -15.13
CA ASN A 126 -1.99 3.33 -15.08
C ASN A 126 -1.27 2.66 -13.90
N TYR A 127 -0.09 3.16 -13.51
CA TYR A 127 0.67 2.64 -12.37
C TYR A 127 -0.11 2.70 -11.04
N ALA A 128 -1.07 3.62 -10.90
CA ALA A 128 -1.84 3.78 -9.67
C ALA A 128 -2.77 2.59 -9.40
N PHE A 129 -3.03 1.76 -10.41
CA PHE A 129 -3.88 0.57 -10.29
C PHE A 129 -3.10 -0.69 -9.89
N GLN A 130 -1.80 -0.58 -9.61
CA GLN A 130 -0.99 -1.66 -9.07
C GLN A 130 -1.68 -2.32 -7.87
N ASP A 131 -1.69 -3.66 -7.84
CA ASP A 131 -2.17 -4.40 -6.68
C ASP A 131 -1.12 -4.37 -5.55
N VAL A 132 -1.22 -3.34 -4.71
CA VAL A 132 -0.36 -3.17 -3.54
C VAL A 132 -0.58 -4.24 -2.48
N THR A 133 -1.72 -4.94 -2.50
CA THR A 133 -2.04 -6.01 -1.53
C THR A 133 -1.25 -7.29 -1.80
N ALA A 134 -0.82 -7.48 -3.05
CA ALA A 134 -0.01 -8.63 -3.47
C ALA A 134 1.50 -8.36 -3.44
N THR A 135 1.94 -7.13 -3.11
CA THR A 135 3.37 -6.81 -3.02
C THR A 135 4.00 -7.44 -1.77
N PRO A 136 5.30 -7.84 -1.81
CA PRO A 136 5.94 -8.53 -0.68
C PRO A 136 5.88 -7.81 0.67
N ASN A 137 5.85 -6.47 0.65
CA ASN A 137 5.82 -5.64 1.85
C ASN A 137 4.45 -4.98 2.10
N GLY A 138 3.45 -5.26 1.25
CA GLY A 138 2.18 -4.54 1.25
C GLY A 138 2.37 -3.03 1.05
N THR A 139 3.26 -2.62 0.15
CA THR A 139 3.59 -1.21 -0.13
C THR A 139 3.55 -0.94 -1.62
N PHE A 140 3.35 0.32 -2.01
CA PHE A 140 3.61 0.74 -3.38
C PHE A 140 5.05 0.39 -3.82
N ASP A 141 5.21 -0.12 -5.04
CA ASP A 141 6.53 -0.51 -5.60
C ASP A 141 6.88 0.44 -6.74
N GLU A 142 7.82 1.35 -6.49
CA GLU A 142 8.25 2.35 -7.47
C GLU A 142 8.85 1.73 -8.73
N GLN A 143 9.61 0.64 -8.59
CA GLN A 143 10.27 0.01 -9.74
C GLN A 143 9.25 -0.70 -10.63
N LEU A 144 8.26 -1.34 -10.02
CA LEU A 144 7.14 -1.91 -10.76
C LEU A 144 6.32 -0.80 -11.42
N ALA A 145 6.03 0.29 -10.69
CA ALA A 145 5.30 1.46 -11.18
C ALA A 145 5.94 2.08 -12.44
N MET A 146 7.26 2.27 -12.44
CA MET A 146 8.02 2.78 -13.59
C MET A 146 7.92 1.90 -14.84
N ASN A 147 7.62 0.61 -14.68
CA ASN A 147 7.50 -0.35 -15.78
C ASN A 147 6.07 -0.50 -16.32
N TYR A 148 5.06 0.13 -15.70
CA TYR A 148 3.71 0.11 -16.25
C TYR A 148 3.66 0.87 -17.57
N THR A 149 3.14 0.20 -18.59
CA THR A 149 2.93 0.76 -19.93
C THR A 149 1.46 0.60 -20.27
N GLY A 150 0.68 1.64 -20.02
CA GLY A 150 -0.76 1.64 -20.24
C GLY A 150 -1.28 3.08 -20.32
N PRO A 151 -2.44 3.29 -20.96
CA PRO A 151 -3.06 4.60 -20.99
C PRO A 151 -3.56 5.00 -19.61
N ASP A 152 -3.63 6.29 -19.36
CA ASP A 152 -4.27 6.82 -18.16
C ASP A 152 -5.78 6.61 -18.21
N THR A 153 -6.36 6.34 -17.04
CA THR A 153 -7.80 6.21 -16.87
C THR A 153 -8.42 7.61 -16.77
N THR A 154 -9.36 7.90 -17.67
CA THR A 154 -10.11 9.17 -17.71
C THR A 154 -11.60 8.92 -17.56
N ALA A 155 -12.38 9.98 -17.37
CA ALA A 155 -13.84 9.95 -17.20
C ALA A 155 -14.65 9.22 -18.29
N SER A 156 -14.04 8.89 -19.44
CA SER A 156 -14.72 8.25 -20.58
C SER A 156 -14.79 6.72 -20.54
N VAL A 157 -14.29 6.04 -19.50
CA VAL A 157 -14.33 4.58 -19.43
C VAL A 157 -15.13 4.11 -18.21
N PRO A 158 -16.34 3.53 -18.37
CA PRO A 158 -17.01 2.88 -17.26
C PRO A 158 -16.21 1.62 -16.86
N ILE A 159 -15.71 1.59 -15.63
CA ILE A 159 -15.06 0.39 -15.09
C ILE A 159 -16.14 -0.54 -14.55
N THR A 160 -16.17 -1.78 -15.04
CA THR A 160 -17.03 -2.85 -14.52
C THR A 160 -16.63 -3.17 -13.09
N VAL A 161 -17.51 -2.86 -12.14
CA VAL A 161 -17.34 -3.14 -10.72
C VAL A 161 -17.40 -4.65 -10.46
N THR A 162 -16.34 -5.21 -9.87
CA THR A 162 -16.37 -6.55 -9.27
C THR A 162 -16.18 -6.37 -7.78
N PHE A 163 -17.27 -6.41 -7.02
CA PHE A 163 -17.23 -6.31 -5.57
C PHE A 163 -16.85 -7.67 -4.97
N THR A 164 -15.64 -7.78 -4.42
CA THR A 164 -15.28 -8.90 -3.54
C THR A 164 -15.59 -8.50 -2.10
N SER A 165 -16.84 -8.69 -1.68
CA SER A 165 -17.22 -8.59 -0.27
C SER A 165 -16.80 -9.87 0.45
N THR A 166 -15.72 -9.83 1.23
CA THR A 166 -15.41 -10.90 2.19
C THR A 166 -16.26 -10.72 3.44
N SER A 167 -17.45 -11.31 3.43
CA SER A 167 -18.33 -11.41 4.60
C SER A 167 -17.83 -12.54 5.51
N PHE A 168 -17.39 -12.22 6.72
CA PHE A 168 -17.21 -13.22 7.77
C PHE A 168 -18.59 -13.65 8.29
N VAL A 169 -19.00 -14.88 7.95
CA VAL A 169 -20.22 -15.50 8.46
C VAL A 169 -19.97 -15.97 9.89
N ASN A 170 -20.48 -15.22 10.87
CA ASN A 170 -20.64 -15.73 12.22
C ASN A 170 -21.92 -16.57 12.28
N THR A 171 -21.74 -17.88 12.28
CA THR A 171 -22.76 -18.89 12.55
C THR A 171 -23.11 -18.84 14.04
N ASN A 172 -24.17 -18.13 14.42
CA ASN A 172 -24.84 -18.35 15.70
C ASN A 172 -26.28 -18.76 15.44
N THR A 173 -26.46 -20.08 15.50
CA THR A 173 -27.73 -20.76 15.61
C THR A 173 -28.26 -20.56 17.03
N GLU A 174 -29.44 -19.97 17.20
CA GLU A 174 -30.41 -20.46 18.20
C GLU A 174 -31.80 -19.82 18.04
N THR A 175 -32.76 -20.72 18.17
CA THR A 175 -34.22 -20.66 18.11
C THR A 175 -34.89 -19.64 19.05
N GLY A 176 -36.00 -19.05 18.60
CA GLY A 176 -36.70 -17.96 19.31
C GLY A 176 -37.69 -18.38 20.39
N THR A 177 -38.22 -17.40 21.13
CA THR A 177 -39.65 -16.99 21.22
C THR A 177 -39.81 -15.88 22.28
N SER A 178 -40.67 -14.91 21.96
CA SER A 178 -41.25 -13.80 22.75
C SER A 178 -41.67 -14.17 24.19
N ILE A 179 -41.58 -13.27 25.21
CA ILE A 179 -42.64 -12.36 25.78
C ILE A 179 -41.99 -11.42 26.87
N SER A 180 -42.50 -10.19 27.02
CA SER A 180 -42.30 -9.21 28.13
C SER A 180 -43.51 -9.28 29.13
N PRO A 181 -43.63 -8.54 30.27
CA PRO A 181 -42.75 -7.54 30.90
C PRO A 181 -42.62 -7.59 32.47
N ALA A 182 -41.72 -6.72 32.98
CA ALA A 182 -41.81 -5.90 34.21
C ALA A 182 -41.40 -6.40 35.65
N ILE A 183 -40.67 -5.47 36.30
CA ILE A 183 -40.48 -5.09 37.73
C ILE A 183 -39.55 -5.87 38.70
N THR A 184 -38.58 -5.09 39.24
CA THR A 184 -38.14 -4.98 40.66
C THR A 184 -36.71 -5.41 41.01
N SER A 185 -36.03 -4.44 41.64
CA SER A 185 -34.70 -4.41 42.25
C SER A 185 -34.47 -5.41 43.39
N THR A 186 -33.31 -6.07 43.39
CA THR A 186 -32.54 -6.33 44.62
C THR A 186 -31.04 -6.53 44.34
N ARG A 187 -30.26 -5.94 45.26
CA ARG A 187 -28.81 -5.92 45.42
C ARG A 187 -28.31 -7.27 45.94
N SER A 188 -27.16 -7.76 45.44
CA SER A 188 -26.03 -8.30 46.25
C SER A 188 -24.89 -8.88 45.39
N THR A 189 -23.71 -8.33 45.64
CA THR A 189 -22.36 -8.93 45.63
C THR A 189 -22.20 -10.41 45.26
N SER A 190 -21.36 -10.68 44.26
CA SER A 190 -20.40 -11.79 44.30
C SER A 190 -19.20 -11.53 43.40
N GLN A 191 -18.03 -11.73 44.01
CA GLN A 191 -16.70 -11.59 43.44
C GLN A 191 -16.50 -12.58 42.29
N SER A 192 -15.82 -12.15 41.23
CA SER A 192 -14.89 -13.01 40.51
C SER A 192 -13.84 -12.16 39.81
N LYS A 193 -12.66 -12.13 40.43
CA LYS A 193 -11.40 -11.79 39.78
C LYS A 193 -11.21 -12.72 38.59
N LYS A 194 -10.98 -12.20 37.39
CA LYS A 194 -10.27 -12.95 36.35
C LYS A 194 -9.06 -12.16 35.92
N THR A 195 -7.93 -12.66 36.40
CA THR A 195 -6.57 -12.33 36.06
C THR A 195 -6.33 -12.45 34.56
N ILE A 196 -5.60 -11.47 34.04
CA ILE A 196 -5.00 -11.46 32.71
C ILE A 196 -3.83 -12.46 32.73
N GLU A 197 -3.93 -13.53 31.94
CA GLU A 197 -2.78 -14.35 31.55
C GLU A 197 -2.39 -14.01 30.10
N ILE A 198 -1.25 -13.35 29.93
CA ILE A 198 -0.59 -13.15 28.64
C ILE A 198 0.30 -14.38 28.41
N ALA A 199 -0.11 -15.25 27.50
CA ALA A 199 0.71 -16.36 27.03
C ALA A 199 1.66 -15.88 25.93
N VAL A 200 2.95 -15.82 26.25
CA VAL A 200 4.03 -15.65 25.27
C VAL A 200 4.34 -17.03 24.69
N VAL A 201 3.90 -17.28 23.45
CA VAL A 201 4.37 -18.44 22.67
C VAL A 201 5.56 -18.00 21.83
N THR A 202 6.77 -18.25 22.35
CA THR A 202 8.03 -18.05 21.63
C THR A 202 8.16 -19.09 20.50
N SER A 203 8.20 -18.60 19.27
CA SER A 203 8.41 -19.41 18.06
C SER A 203 9.84 -19.96 18.01
N CYS A 204 10.02 -21.25 18.30
CA CYS A 204 11.30 -21.96 18.21
C CYS A 204 11.76 -22.30 16.77
N ILE A 205 11.07 -21.79 15.74
CA ILE A 205 11.33 -22.19 14.34
C ILE A 205 12.57 -21.47 13.78
N GLY A 206 12.85 -20.24 14.23
CA GLY A 206 13.99 -19.45 13.74
C GLY A 206 15.35 -20.06 14.11
N VAL A 207 15.49 -20.64 15.30
CA VAL A 207 16.78 -21.15 15.79
C VAL A 207 17.22 -22.41 15.03
N LEU A 208 16.27 -23.28 14.66
CA LEU A 208 16.58 -24.49 13.89
C LEU A 208 17.01 -24.15 12.45
N LEU A 209 16.42 -23.14 11.83
CA LEU A 209 16.80 -22.69 10.49
C LEU A 209 18.20 -22.06 10.46
N VAL A 210 18.54 -21.26 11.48
CA VAL A 210 19.86 -20.64 11.59
C VAL A 210 20.95 -21.69 11.81
N LEU A 211 20.72 -22.67 12.68
CA LEU A 211 21.66 -23.77 12.91
C LEU A 211 21.82 -24.66 11.67
N GLY A 212 20.72 -24.94 10.96
CA GLY A 212 20.74 -25.67 9.68
C GLY A 212 21.56 -24.95 8.61
N CYS A 213 21.34 -23.64 8.43
CA CYS A 213 22.11 -22.83 7.47
C CYS A 213 23.60 -22.79 7.82
N LEU A 214 23.96 -22.63 9.10
CA LEU A 214 25.37 -22.61 9.52
C LEU A 214 26.07 -23.95 9.28
N CYS A 215 25.40 -25.07 9.54
CA CYS A 215 25.93 -26.41 9.22
C CYS A 215 26.08 -26.62 7.71
N PHE A 216 25.11 -26.18 6.91
CA PHE A 216 25.17 -26.30 5.44
C PHE A 216 26.33 -25.49 4.84
N ILE A 217 26.55 -24.25 5.30
CA ILE A 217 27.67 -23.41 4.82
C ILE A 217 29.02 -24.02 5.23
N ARG A 218 29.14 -24.57 6.44
CA ARG A 218 30.38 -25.22 6.90
C ARG A 218 30.69 -26.48 6.10
N THR A 219 29.70 -27.33 5.82
CA THR A 219 29.88 -28.55 5.00
C THR A 219 30.18 -28.24 3.53
N ARG A 220 29.64 -27.15 2.96
CA ARG A 220 29.98 -26.72 1.60
C ARG A 220 31.41 -26.18 1.49
N LYS A 221 31.90 -25.47 2.51
CA LYS A 221 33.30 -25.00 2.58
C LYS A 221 34.30 -26.15 2.71
N THR A 222 34.00 -27.21 3.47
CA THR A 222 34.91 -28.35 3.62
C THR A 222 35.02 -29.18 2.33
N ARG A 223 33.92 -29.38 1.59
CA ARG A 223 33.94 -30.05 0.28
C ARG A 223 34.79 -29.31 -0.76
N SER A 224 34.75 -27.97 -0.73
CA SER A 224 35.57 -27.14 -1.64
C SER A 224 37.07 -27.24 -1.32
N ARG A 225 37.43 -27.38 -0.03
CA ARG A 225 38.83 -27.57 0.40
C ARG A 225 39.36 -28.97 0.11
N ALA A 226 38.50 -29.99 0.17
CA ALA A 226 38.88 -31.36 -0.19
C ALA A 226 39.23 -31.47 -1.69
N HIS A 227 38.49 -30.78 -2.56
CA HIS A 227 38.78 -30.75 -4.01
C HIS A 227 40.12 -30.05 -4.32
N LEU A 228 40.47 -28.99 -3.60
CA LEU A 228 41.75 -28.29 -3.79
C LEU A 228 42.97 -29.08 -3.30
N ARG A 229 42.83 -29.92 -2.28
CA ARG A 229 43.92 -30.79 -1.81
C ARG A 229 44.20 -31.93 -2.80
N SER A 230 43.17 -32.48 -3.43
CA SER A 230 43.36 -33.54 -4.43
C SER A 230 44.12 -33.10 -5.69
N GLN A 231 44.25 -31.79 -5.96
CA GLN A 231 45.04 -31.29 -7.09
C GLN A 231 46.52 -31.03 -6.75
N MET A 232 46.93 -31.08 -5.47
CA MET A 232 48.32 -30.89 -5.07
C MET A 232 49.12 -32.19 -4.93
N ASP A 233 48.48 -33.35 -4.77
CA ASP A 233 49.16 -34.64 -4.55
C ASP A 233 49.39 -35.48 -5.82
N GLY A 234 49.03 -34.97 -7.01
CA GLY A 234 49.10 -35.70 -8.28
C GLY A 234 50.22 -35.27 -9.25
N GLY A 235 51.18 -34.48 -8.79
CA GLY A 235 52.23 -33.89 -9.63
C GLY A 235 53.63 -34.26 -9.15
N TYR A 236 54.02 -35.54 -9.30
CA TYR A 236 55.41 -35.96 -9.52
C TYR A 236 55.44 -37.36 -10.14
#